data_AF-A0A098FUI6-F1
#
_entry.id   AF-A0A098FUI6-F1
#
_cell.length_a   1.000
_cell.length_b   1.000
_cell.length_c   1.000
_cell.angle_alpha   90.00
_cell.angle_beta   90.00
_cell.angle_gamma   90.00
#
_symmetry.space_group_name_H-M   'P 1'
#
loop_
_entity.id
_entity.type
_entity.pdbx_description
1 polymer ?
#
loop_
_entity_poly.entity_id
_entity_poly.type
_entity_poly.pdbx_seq_one_letter_code
_entity_poly.pdbx_strand_id
1 'polypeptide(L)'
;MRHLLFLHLLGASVWVGGHLVLLFSVLPGALRRRDVQPVRQFEQLYERVGIPALLVQIVSGLWLASLWLPHGQWFDSSPMAHLVQAKLVLLGFTALLGVHARLALIPKLDAQRLPQLGLHIVLITLTAVAFVWVGSGFRFGGLF
;
A
#
# COMPACT_ATOMS: atom_id res chain seq x y z
N MET A 1 -16.54 12.53 -10.20
CA MET A 1 -16.14 12.28 -8.79
C MET A 1 -16.59 10.93 -8.25
N ARG A 2 -17.90 10.59 -8.24
CA ARG A 2 -18.39 9.31 -7.65
C ARG A 2 -17.72 8.04 -8.20
N HIS A 3 -17.66 7.87 -9.52
CA HIS A 3 -17.05 6.68 -10.15
C HIS A 3 -15.53 6.60 -9.88
N LEU A 4 -14.85 7.75 -9.88
CA LEU A 4 -13.43 7.84 -9.57
C LEU A 4 -13.14 7.43 -8.12
N LEU A 5 -13.95 7.90 -7.17
CA LEU A 5 -13.84 7.49 -5.77
C LEU A 5 -14.14 6.00 -5.60
N PHE A 6 -15.15 5.46 -6.28
CA PHE A 6 -15.43 4.03 -6.27
C PHE A 6 -14.22 3.20 -6.73
N LEU A 7 -13.60 3.56 -7.87
CA LEU A 7 -12.41 2.88 -8.38
C LEU A 7 -11.23 3.00 -7.41
N HIS A 8 -11.04 4.19 -6.81
CA HIS A 8 -9.99 4.40 -5.81
C HIS A 8 -10.16 3.47 -4.61
N LEU A 9 -11.37 3.43 -4.04
CA LEU A 9 -11.69 2.60 -2.88
C LEU A 9 -11.56 1.11 -3.21
N LEU A 10 -12.01 0.69 -4.40
CA LEU A 10 -11.85 -0.70 -4.85
C LEU A 10 -10.37 -1.11 -4.91
N GLY A 11 -9.53 -0.28 -5.53
CA GLY A 11 -8.08 -0.52 -5.60
C GLY A 11 -7.42 -0.53 -4.22
N ALA A 12 -7.78 0.43 -3.36
CA ALA A 12 -7.28 0.51 -1.98
C ALA A 12 -7.71 -0.70 -1.14
N SER A 13 -8.95 -1.16 -1.25
CA SER A 13 -9.46 -2.33 -0.53
C SER A 13 -8.75 -3.61 -0.94
N VAL A 14 -8.48 -3.81 -2.24
CA VAL A 14 -7.70 -4.96 -2.72
C VAL A 14 -6.27 -4.89 -2.16
N TRP A 15 -5.64 -3.71 -2.21
CA TRP A 15 -4.27 -3.53 -1.75
C TRP A 15 -4.10 -3.81 -0.25
N VAL A 16 -4.91 -3.14 0.57
CA VAL A 16 -4.86 -3.26 2.04
C VAL A 16 -5.28 -4.66 2.45
N GLY A 17 -6.36 -5.20 1.87
CA GLY A 17 -6.85 -6.54 2.17
C GLY A 17 -5.83 -7.63 1.86
N GLY A 18 -5.18 -7.57 0.69
CA GLY A 18 -4.15 -8.52 0.31
C GLY A 18 -2.96 -8.53 1.28
N HIS A 19 -2.47 -7.35 1.66
CA HIS A 19 -1.36 -7.25 2.62
C HIS A 19 -1.74 -7.70 4.03
N LEU A 20 -2.96 -7.42 4.50
CA LEU A 20 -3.45 -7.94 5.77
C LEU A 20 -3.53 -9.48 5.76
N VAL A 21 -4.05 -10.08 4.70
CA VAL A 21 -4.10 -11.55 4.55
C VAL A 21 -2.68 -12.14 4.50
N LEU A 22 -1.77 -11.53 3.75
CA LEU A 22 -0.37 -11.96 3.70
C LEU A 22 0.29 -11.92 5.09
N LEU A 23 0.11 -10.82 5.82
CA LEU A 23 0.71 -10.61 7.13
C LEU A 23 0.14 -11.57 8.20
N PHE A 24 -1.19 -11.71 8.26
CA PHE A 24 -1.84 -12.42 9.37
C PHE A 24 -2.09 -13.91 9.09
N SER A 25 -2.32 -14.29 7.84
CA SER A 25 -2.72 -15.66 7.51
C SER A 25 -1.58 -16.47 6.89
N VAL A 26 -0.71 -15.85 6.08
CA VAL A 26 0.32 -16.58 5.30
C VAL A 26 1.68 -16.53 6.00
N LEU A 27 2.17 -15.34 6.33
CA LEU A 27 3.52 -15.11 6.87
C LEU A 27 3.80 -15.88 8.18
N PRO A 28 2.89 -15.97 9.18
CA PRO A 28 3.20 -16.64 10.43
C PRO A 28 3.48 -18.14 10.24
N GLY A 29 2.72 -18.79 9.35
CA GLY A 29 2.91 -20.20 9.01
C GLY A 29 4.23 -20.43 8.26
N ALA A 30 4.54 -19.56 7.29
CA ALA A 30 5.79 -19.59 6.54
C ALA A 30 7.01 -19.45 7.46
N LEU A 31 6.99 -18.49 8.39
CA LEU A 31 8.08 -18.26 9.35
C LEU A 31 8.28 -19.45 10.29
N ARG A 32 7.21 -19.99 10.88
CA ARG A 32 7.30 -21.14 11.80
C ARG A 32 7.89 -22.38 11.14
N ARG A 33 7.51 -22.63 9.88
CA ARG A 33 7.97 -23.80 9.10
C ARG A 33 9.30 -23.54 8.38
N ARG A 34 9.79 -22.28 8.38
CA ARG A 34 10.91 -21.82 7.54
C ARG A 34 10.73 -22.19 6.07
N ASP A 35 9.48 -22.13 5.61
CA ASP A 35 9.08 -22.51 4.26
C ASP A 35 8.58 -21.27 3.52
N VAL A 36 9.21 -20.98 2.38
CA VAL A 36 8.89 -19.81 1.53
C VAL A 36 7.73 -20.08 0.57
N GLN A 37 7.35 -21.34 0.34
CA GLN A 37 6.36 -21.71 -0.67
C GLN A 37 4.99 -21.04 -0.44
N PRO A 38 4.43 -20.96 0.79
CA PRO A 38 3.15 -20.29 1.01
C PRO A 38 3.16 -18.81 0.60
N VAL A 39 4.27 -18.12 0.87
CA VAL A 39 4.44 -16.69 0.50
C VAL A 39 4.55 -16.56 -1.03
N ARG A 40 5.37 -17.39 -1.68
CA ARG A 40 5.52 -17.38 -3.15
C ARG A 40 4.20 -17.65 -3.86
N GLN A 41 3.45 -18.64 -3.39
CA GLN A 41 2.15 -18.99 -3.97
C GLN A 41 1.14 -17.86 -3.81
N PHE A 42 1.09 -17.24 -2.63
CA PHE A 42 0.25 -16.06 -2.42
C PHE A 42 0.66 -14.92 -3.37
N GLU A 43 1.94 -14.58 -3.45
CA GLU A 43 2.43 -13.48 -4.30
C GLU A 43 2.09 -13.70 -5.78
N GLN A 44 2.29 -14.91 -6.32
CA GLN A 44 1.99 -15.25 -7.71
C GLN A 44 0.52 -15.07 -8.08
N LEU A 45 -0.39 -15.40 -7.16
CA LEU A 45 -1.83 -15.25 -7.35
C LEU A 45 -2.24 -13.79 -7.15
N TYR A 46 -1.76 -13.19 -6.06
CA TYR A 46 -2.12 -11.85 -5.65
C TYR A 46 -1.63 -10.80 -6.63
N GLU A 47 -0.39 -10.88 -7.16
CA GLU A 47 0.17 -9.82 -7.98
C GLU A 47 -0.63 -9.53 -9.26
N ARG A 48 -1.31 -10.55 -9.80
CA ARG A 48 -2.19 -10.43 -10.97
C ARG A 48 -3.36 -9.49 -10.74
N VAL A 49 -3.78 -9.31 -9.49
CA VAL A 49 -4.89 -8.43 -9.08
C VAL A 49 -4.38 -7.22 -8.29
N GLY A 50 -3.37 -7.42 -7.47
CA GLY A 50 -2.75 -6.43 -6.60
C GLY A 50 -2.00 -5.33 -7.36
N ILE A 51 -1.22 -5.65 -8.41
CA ILE A 51 -0.54 -4.62 -9.22
C ILE A 51 -1.56 -3.75 -9.97
N PRO A 52 -2.54 -4.32 -10.70
CA PRO A 52 -3.59 -3.50 -11.32
C PRO A 52 -4.35 -2.65 -10.30
N ALA A 53 -4.71 -3.20 -9.14
CA ALA A 53 -5.38 -2.46 -8.07
C ALA A 53 -4.51 -1.31 -7.54
N LEU A 54 -3.20 -1.52 -7.38
CA LEU A 54 -2.24 -0.48 -6.99
C LEU A 54 -2.21 0.66 -8.02
N LEU A 55 -2.12 0.32 -9.30
CA LEU A 55 -2.12 1.32 -10.38
C LEU A 55 -3.41 2.13 -10.40
N VAL A 56 -4.56 1.45 -10.32
CA VAL A 56 -5.88 2.10 -10.27
C VAL A 56 -5.96 3.07 -9.09
N GLN A 57 -5.59 2.64 -7.87
CA GLN A 57 -5.68 3.51 -6.70
C GLN A 57 -4.73 4.72 -6.79
N ILE A 58 -3.54 4.57 -7.36
CA ILE A 58 -2.56 5.66 -7.50
C ILE A 58 -3.10 6.71 -8.46
N VAL A 59 -3.50 6.29 -9.66
CA VAL A 59 -4.00 7.20 -10.70
C VAL A 59 -5.25 7.90 -10.21
N SER A 60 -6.21 7.14 -9.66
CA SER A 60 -7.44 7.74 -9.15
C SER A 60 -7.22 8.62 -7.93
N GLY A 61 -6.25 8.29 -7.07
CA GLY A 61 -5.92 9.06 -5.87
C GLY A 61 -5.29 10.41 -6.20
N LEU A 62 -4.34 10.44 -7.13
CA LEU A 62 -3.73 11.70 -7.61
C LEU A 62 -4.77 12.59 -8.30
N TRP A 63 -5.68 12.01 -9.07
CA TRP A 63 -6.76 12.76 -9.71
C TRP A 63 -7.79 13.27 -8.68
N LEU A 64 -8.14 12.48 -7.66
CA LEU A 64 -9.00 12.98 -6.56
C LEU A 64 -8.33 14.14 -5.82
N ALA A 65 -7.04 14.05 -5.54
CA ALA A 65 -6.29 15.13 -4.90
C ALA A 65 -6.34 16.42 -5.73
N SER A 66 -6.20 16.34 -7.06
CA SER A 66 -6.25 17.52 -7.94
C SER A 66 -7.63 18.15 -8.06
N LEU A 67 -8.69 17.36 -7.81
CA LEU A 67 -10.07 17.85 -7.77
C LEU A 67 -10.43 18.51 -6.43
N TRP A 68 -9.73 18.19 -5.35
CA TRP A 68 -9.97 18.75 -4.02
C TRP A 68 -9.07 19.94 -3.68
N LEU A 69 -7.83 19.91 -4.18
CA LEU A 69 -6.85 20.95 -3.93
C LEU A 69 -6.05 21.21 -5.22
N PRO A 70 -5.97 22.46 -5.71
CA PRO A 70 -5.13 22.80 -6.85
C PRO A 70 -3.68 22.37 -6.64
N HIS A 71 -3.00 21.91 -7.70
CA HIS A 71 -1.63 21.39 -7.61
C HIS A 71 -0.63 22.35 -6.93
N GLY A 72 -0.77 23.66 -7.17
CA GLY A 72 0.09 24.67 -6.56
C GLY A 72 -0.05 24.77 -5.03
N GLN A 73 -1.12 24.23 -4.45
CA GLN A 73 -1.41 24.28 -3.01
C GLN A 73 -1.10 22.97 -2.29
N TRP A 74 -0.64 21.93 -3.00
CA TRP A 74 -0.38 20.62 -2.39
C TRP A 74 0.66 20.67 -1.27
N PHE A 75 1.58 21.64 -1.32
CA PHE A 75 2.65 21.83 -0.34
C PHE A 75 2.43 23.04 0.60
N ASP A 76 1.19 23.55 0.66
CA ASP A 76 0.82 24.59 1.62
C ASP A 76 0.66 24.01 3.05
N SER A 77 0.37 24.89 4.01
CA SER A 77 0.17 24.55 5.42
C SER A 77 -1.28 24.27 5.81
N SER A 78 -2.20 24.17 4.84
CA SER A 78 -3.61 23.90 5.13
C SER A 78 -3.82 22.44 5.59
N PRO A 79 -4.85 22.14 6.40
CA PRO A 79 -5.16 20.78 6.82
C PRO A 79 -5.32 19.80 5.64
N MET A 80 -5.93 20.26 4.53
CA MET A 80 -6.07 19.47 3.30
C MET A 80 -4.72 19.20 2.62
N ALA A 81 -3.84 20.19 2.57
CA ALA A 81 -2.50 20.04 2.01
C ALA A 81 -1.69 19.00 2.80
N HIS A 82 -1.75 19.02 4.13
CA HIS A 82 -1.09 18.01 4.96
C HIS A 82 -1.60 16.58 4.70
N LEU A 83 -2.90 16.39 4.43
CA LEU A 83 -3.44 15.09 4.04
C LEU A 83 -2.89 14.61 2.69
N VAL A 84 -2.78 15.51 1.72
CA VAL A 84 -2.18 15.22 0.40
C VAL A 84 -0.70 14.85 0.57
N GLN A 85 0.07 15.67 1.30
CA GLN A 85 1.50 15.42 1.57
C GLN A 85 1.72 14.08 2.26
N ALA A 86 0.93 13.77 3.30
CA ALA A 86 1.00 12.49 3.99
C ALA A 86 0.76 11.32 3.04
N LYS A 87 -0.25 11.40 2.15
CA LYS A 87 -0.48 10.37 1.12
C LYS A 87 0.68 10.26 0.12
N LEU A 88 1.28 11.37 -0.30
CA LEU A 88 2.44 11.36 -1.20
C LEU A 88 3.67 10.72 -0.55
N VAL A 89 3.92 11.00 0.74
CA VAL A 89 4.98 10.36 1.53
C VAL A 89 4.72 8.86 1.63
N LEU A 90 3.51 8.45 2.00
CA LEU A 90 3.13 7.03 2.06
C LEU A 90 3.25 6.34 0.69
N LEU A 91 2.95 7.04 -0.39
CA LEU A 91 3.12 6.54 -1.76
C LEU A 91 4.59 6.31 -2.07
N GLY A 92 5.46 7.25 -1.72
CA GLY A 92 6.91 7.13 -1.83
C GLY A 92 7.44 5.92 -1.06
N PHE A 93 7.04 5.76 0.21
CA PHE A 93 7.41 4.60 1.02
C PHE A 93 6.93 3.27 0.41
N THR A 94 5.69 3.23 -0.09
CA THR A 94 5.13 2.05 -0.78
C THR A 94 5.95 1.67 -2.00
N ALA A 95 6.32 2.65 -2.84
CA ALA A 95 7.15 2.43 -4.01
C ALA A 95 8.55 1.93 -3.65
N LEU A 96 9.21 2.55 -2.67
CA LEU A 96 10.55 2.15 -2.21
C LEU A 96 10.55 0.71 -1.68
N LEU A 97 9.61 0.37 -0.80
CA LEU A 97 9.47 -0.98 -0.26
C LEU A 97 9.16 -1.99 -1.36
N GLY A 98 8.26 -1.66 -2.29
CA GLY A 98 7.87 -2.54 -3.39
C GLY A 98 9.02 -2.81 -4.37
N VAL A 99 9.78 -1.78 -4.75
CA VAL A 99 10.95 -1.90 -5.62
C VAL A 99 12.04 -2.73 -4.93
N HIS A 100 12.35 -2.43 -3.67
CA HIS A 100 13.35 -3.20 -2.93
C HIS A 100 12.94 -4.66 -2.76
N ALA A 101 11.67 -4.94 -2.45
CA ALA A 101 11.16 -6.31 -2.36
C ALA A 101 11.29 -7.06 -3.70
N ARG A 102 10.83 -6.47 -4.80
CA ARG A 102 10.85 -7.12 -6.13
C ARG A 102 12.25 -7.33 -6.70
N LEU A 103 13.17 -6.39 -6.49
CA LEU A 103 14.49 -6.45 -7.12
C LEU A 103 15.55 -7.10 -6.23
N ALA A 104 15.46 -6.97 -4.90
CA ALA A 104 16.51 -7.43 -3.99
C ALA A 104 16.12 -8.68 -3.19
N LEU A 105 14.86 -8.79 -2.74
CA LEU A 105 14.43 -9.84 -1.81
C LEU A 105 13.82 -11.05 -2.52
N ILE A 106 12.75 -10.86 -3.29
CA ILE A 106 11.97 -11.93 -3.93
C ILE A 106 12.86 -12.82 -4.82
N PRO A 107 13.76 -12.30 -5.68
CA PRO A 107 14.59 -13.13 -6.55
C PRO A 107 15.54 -14.06 -5.80
N LYS A 108 15.92 -13.67 -4.58
CA LYS A 108 16.89 -14.38 -3.72
C LYS A 108 16.21 -15.04 -2.52
N LEU A 109 14.88 -15.15 -2.51
CA LEU A 109 14.14 -15.55 -1.33
C LEU A 109 14.34 -17.03 -1.00
N ASP A 110 14.90 -17.30 0.17
CA ASP A 110 15.08 -18.60 0.76
C ASP A 110 14.64 -18.58 2.25
N ALA A 111 14.80 -19.71 2.94
CA ALA A 111 14.44 -19.83 4.35
C ALA A 111 15.23 -18.87 5.26
N GLN A 112 16.44 -18.46 4.89
CA GLN A 112 17.30 -17.57 5.69
C GLN A 112 16.86 -16.11 5.55
N ARG A 113 16.41 -15.71 4.36
CA ARG A 113 15.95 -14.34 4.05
C ARG A 113 14.47 -14.12 4.37
N LEU A 114 13.72 -15.18 4.68
CA LEU A 114 12.30 -15.10 4.99
C LEU A 114 11.96 -14.11 6.14
N PRO A 115 12.73 -14.01 7.24
CA PRO A 115 12.49 -12.98 8.25
C PRO A 115 12.66 -11.54 7.73
N GLN A 116 13.62 -11.31 6.82
CA GLN A 116 13.84 -10.01 6.19
C GLN A 116 12.66 -9.61 5.28
N LEU A 117 12.11 -10.58 4.54
CA LEU A 117 10.86 -10.39 3.79
C LEU A 117 9.68 -10.16 4.75
N GLY A 118 9.62 -10.87 5.87
CA GLY A 118 8.59 -10.68 6.90
C GLY A 118 8.56 -9.24 7.43
N LEU A 119 9.72 -8.64 7.69
CA LEU A 119 9.80 -7.22 8.06
C LEU A 119 9.25 -6.32 6.95
N HIS A 120 9.56 -6.59 5.69
CA HIS A 120 9.02 -5.82 4.56
C HIS A 120 7.49 -5.94 4.47
N ILE A 121 6.95 -7.14 4.67
CA ILE A 121 5.50 -7.39 4.70
C ILE A 121 4.85 -6.58 5.83
N VAL A 122 5.45 -6.53 7.02
CA VAL A 122 4.95 -5.69 8.12
C VAL A 122 4.96 -4.22 7.71
N LEU A 123 6.09 -3.71 7.22
CA LEU A 123 6.25 -2.29 6.86
C LEU A 123 5.27 -1.84 5.75
N ILE A 124 5.12 -2.64 4.69
CA ILE A 124 4.18 -2.32 3.60
C ILE A 124 2.74 -2.39 4.08
N THR A 125 2.40 -3.33 4.98
CA THR A 125 1.06 -3.44 5.55
C THR A 125 0.74 -2.24 6.44
N LEU A 126 1.67 -1.80 7.28
CA LEU A 126 1.50 -0.60 8.10
C LEU A 126 1.30 0.65 7.23
N THR A 127 2.07 0.77 6.14
CA THR A 127 1.92 1.87 5.19
C THR A 127 0.54 1.84 4.50
N ALA A 128 0.07 0.65 4.11
CA ALA A 128 -1.26 0.47 3.52
C ALA A 128 -2.39 0.85 4.50
N VAL A 129 -2.28 0.44 5.78
CA VAL A 129 -3.27 0.83 6.81
C VAL A 129 -3.21 2.34 7.09
N ALA A 130 -2.01 2.93 7.14
CA ALA A 130 -1.84 4.37 7.29
C ALA A 130 -2.49 5.15 6.12
N PHE A 131 -2.45 4.62 4.90
CA PHE A 131 -3.15 5.21 3.76
C PHE A 131 -4.66 5.30 3.96
N VAL A 132 -5.26 4.27 4.56
CA VAL A 132 -6.70 4.25 4.90
C VAL A 132 -6.99 5.28 5.98
N TRP A 133 -6.17 5.32 7.03
CA TRP A 133 -6.30 6.30 8.12
C TRP A 133 -6.22 7.75 7.60
N VAL A 134 -5.16 8.10 6.88
CA VAL A 134 -5.01 9.44 6.27
C VAL A 134 -6.14 9.70 5.26
N GLY A 135 -6.61 8.68 4.55
CA GLY A 135 -7.73 8.78 3.62
C GLY A 135 -9.05 9.17 4.27
N SER A 136 -9.32 8.70 5.48
CA SER A 136 -10.55 9.06 6.20
C SER A 136 -10.56 10.53 6.59
N GLY A 137 -9.40 11.13 6.85
CA GLY A 137 -9.27 12.55 7.22
C GLY A 137 -9.84 13.53 6.20
N PHE A 138 -9.87 13.17 4.91
CA PHE A 138 -10.49 14.00 3.88
C PHE A 138 -12.01 14.16 4.05
N ARG A 139 -12.66 13.18 4.69
CA ARG A 139 -14.08 13.29 5.05
C ARG A 139 -14.31 14.21 6.26
N PHE A 140 -13.34 14.28 7.16
CA PHE A 140 -13.46 14.98 8.45
C PHE A 140 -12.82 16.37 8.45
N GLY A 141 -12.13 16.77 7.39
CA GLY A 141 -11.53 18.10 7.28
C GLY A 141 -10.07 18.17 7.78
N GLY A 142 -9.51 17.08 8.28
CA GLY A 142 -8.19 17.04 8.89
C GLY A 142 -7.82 15.65 9.40
N LEU A 143 -6.59 15.50 9.90
CA LEU A 143 -6.07 14.25 10.46
C LEU A 143 -6.46 14.04 11.94
N PHE A 144 -6.78 15.13 12.65
CA PHE A 144 -7.17 15.21 14.06
C PHE A 144 -8.21 16.30 14.24
#